data_AF-A0A954S4N8-F1
#
_entry.id   AF-A0A954S4N8-F1
#
_cell.length_a   1.000
_cell.length_b   1.000
_cell.length_c   1.000
_cell.angle_alpha   90.00
_cell.angle_beta   90.00
_cell.angle_gamma   90.00
#
_symmetry.space_group_name_H-M   'P 1'
#
loop_
_entity.id
_entity.type
_entity.pdbx_description
1 polymer ?
#
loop_
_entity_poly.entity_id
_entity_poly.type
_entity_poly.pdbx_seq_one_letter_code
_entity_poly.pdbx_strand_id
1 'polypeptide(L)'
;MQNTRFFMTTMIVLGLAFAAVADDTQKDTQTVDAKAEDGRRAKFVDFAMELGLPIAALDTLGEQIDSARLASDPVDLAVAAKLLEAAEAAAGKKGSLTAETILTEAVDLAKERGNPAELSTIAKLVGGPAAADLEAVAEAAADREAEAGESTRDLDGDLYVINHSHSELHVYVDGYEVGHVAPHGSRSFHVHHAHHVVARDHYGHRWTAHLEYGHYHHYVMRVHEPHFGHHGHH
;
A
#
# COMPACT_ATOMS: atom_id res chain seq x y z
N MET A 1 -59.78 -35.82 59.86
CA MET A 1 -59.88 -34.40 59.46
C MET A 1 -58.58 -34.01 58.80
N GLN A 2 -58.62 -33.86 57.47
CA GLN A 2 -57.54 -33.33 56.65
C GLN A 2 -57.34 -31.84 56.95
N ASN A 3 -56.09 -31.39 56.96
CA ASN A 3 -55.71 -30.01 56.60
C ASN A 3 -54.22 -29.96 56.21
N THR A 4 -54.02 -30.20 54.92
CA THR A 4 -53.22 -29.44 53.94
C THR A 4 -52.44 -28.20 54.42
N ARG A 5 -51.17 -28.09 53.95
CA ARG A 5 -50.48 -26.95 53.28
C ARG A 5 -48.98 -26.97 53.65
N PHE A 6 -48.05 -27.49 52.84
CA PHE A 6 -47.47 -26.96 51.58
C PHE A 6 -47.00 -25.49 51.66
N PHE A 7 -45.69 -25.30 51.86
CA PHE A 7 -44.86 -24.10 51.59
C PHE A 7 -43.41 -24.63 51.55
N MET A 8 -42.77 -24.97 50.42
CA MET A 8 -42.47 -24.25 49.18
C MET A 8 -41.48 -23.09 49.35
N THR A 9 -40.20 -23.47 49.27
CA THR A 9 -39.11 -22.82 48.48
C THR A 9 -38.59 -21.46 48.95
N THR A 10 -37.52 -21.49 49.76
CA THR A 10 -36.57 -20.38 49.88
C THR A 10 -35.58 -20.49 48.71
N MET A 11 -35.77 -19.67 47.69
CA MET A 11 -34.84 -19.56 46.55
C MET A 11 -33.73 -18.56 46.90
N ILE A 12 -32.50 -19.05 46.88
CA ILE A 12 -31.26 -18.28 47.06
C ILE A 12 -31.09 -17.36 45.84
N VAL A 13 -31.12 -16.05 46.05
CA VAL A 13 -30.67 -15.06 45.07
C VAL A 13 -29.17 -14.90 45.25
N LEU A 14 -28.39 -15.71 44.52
CA LEU A 14 -26.96 -15.48 44.30
C LEU A 14 -26.80 -15.15 42.82
N GLY A 15 -26.83 -13.87 42.50
CA GLY A 15 -26.73 -13.39 41.12
C GLY A 15 -26.27 -11.96 41.11
N LEU A 16 -24.98 -11.74 41.35
CA LEU A 16 -24.33 -10.46 41.11
C LEU A 16 -22.88 -10.68 40.68
N ALA A 17 -22.62 -10.11 39.50
CA ALA A 17 -21.32 -9.70 38.96
C ALA A 17 -20.35 -10.79 38.46
N PHE A 18 -20.62 -11.31 37.25
CA PHE A 18 -19.56 -11.62 36.28
C PHE A 18 -20.09 -11.35 34.86
N ALA A 19 -20.25 -10.08 34.51
CA ALA A 19 -20.46 -9.66 33.13
C ALA A 19 -20.02 -8.20 32.98
N ALA A 20 -18.70 -7.98 32.84
CA ALA A 20 -18.12 -6.77 32.24
C ALA A 20 -16.59 -6.92 32.12
N VAL A 21 -16.10 -7.90 31.37
CA VAL A 21 -14.73 -7.88 30.84
C VAL A 21 -14.74 -8.52 29.44
N ALA A 22 -15.38 -7.86 28.48
CA ALA A 22 -15.28 -8.24 27.06
C ALA A 22 -15.86 -7.13 26.15
N ASP A 23 -15.44 -5.87 26.32
CA ASP A 23 -15.89 -4.81 25.38
C ASP A 23 -14.81 -3.74 25.09
N ASP A 24 -13.58 -3.94 25.56
CA ASP A 24 -12.49 -2.97 25.34
C ASP A 24 -11.50 -3.40 24.24
N THR A 25 -11.48 -4.68 23.84
CA THR A 25 -10.58 -5.19 22.80
C THR A 25 -11.03 -4.90 21.38
N GLN A 26 -12.28 -4.46 21.16
CA GLN A 26 -12.81 -4.24 19.81
C GLN A 26 -12.50 -2.86 19.23
N LYS A 27 -11.99 -1.92 20.05
CA LYS A 27 -11.71 -0.53 19.63
C LYS A 27 -10.31 -0.31 19.06
N ASP A 28 -9.43 -1.31 19.14
CA ASP A 28 -8.01 -1.17 18.79
C ASP A 28 -7.64 -1.89 17.48
N THR A 29 -8.65 -2.31 16.71
CA THR A 29 -8.43 -2.97 15.41
C THR A 29 -9.13 -2.24 14.27
N GLN A 30 -8.35 -1.78 13.30
CA GLN A 30 -8.87 -1.27 12.04
C GLN A 30 -8.86 -2.38 10.99
N THR A 31 -10.01 -2.71 10.40
CA THR A 31 -10.11 -3.66 9.29
C THR A 31 -10.43 -2.92 7.99
N VAL A 32 -9.68 -3.20 6.94
CA VAL A 32 -9.88 -2.65 5.60
C VAL A 32 -10.03 -3.79 4.59
N ASP A 33 -11.14 -3.79 3.85
CA ASP A 33 -11.33 -4.64 2.69
C ASP A 33 -10.81 -3.91 1.45
N ALA A 34 -9.61 -4.29 1.00
CA ALA A 34 -8.97 -3.68 -0.15
C ALA A 34 -9.47 -4.35 -1.44
N LYS A 35 -9.84 -3.53 -2.42
CA LYS A 35 -10.26 -3.99 -3.74
C LYS A 35 -9.08 -3.95 -4.71
N ALA A 36 -9.04 -4.91 -5.63
CA ALA A 36 -8.03 -4.93 -6.66
C ALA A 36 -8.26 -3.75 -7.62
N GLU A 37 -7.20 -2.99 -7.85
CA GLU A 37 -7.04 -2.05 -8.94
C GLU A 37 -6.24 -2.74 -10.05
N ASP A 38 -6.77 -2.66 -11.27
CA ASP A 38 -6.12 -3.25 -12.43
C ASP A 38 -4.93 -2.37 -12.85
N GLY A 39 -3.72 -2.77 -12.48
CA GLY A 39 -2.50 -2.11 -12.92
C GLY A 39 -2.04 -2.69 -14.25
N ARG A 40 -2.15 -1.91 -15.33
CA ARG A 40 -1.55 -2.31 -16.61
C ARG A 40 -0.04 -2.43 -16.42
N ARG A 41 0.47 -3.66 -16.57
CA ARG A 41 1.91 -3.92 -16.59
C ARG A 41 2.58 -3.19 -17.72
N ALA A 42 3.63 -2.44 -17.39
CA ALA A 42 4.37 -1.67 -18.36
C ALA A 42 5.14 -2.58 -19.32
N LYS A 43 5.56 -3.78 -18.88
CA LYS A 43 6.28 -4.73 -19.75
C LYS A 43 5.49 -5.26 -20.95
N PHE A 44 4.16 -5.08 -20.96
CA PHE A 44 3.30 -5.46 -22.08
C PHE A 44 3.02 -4.29 -23.04
N VAL A 45 3.58 -3.11 -22.75
CA VAL A 45 3.52 -1.94 -23.63
C VAL A 45 4.77 -1.94 -24.51
N ASP A 46 4.56 -2.00 -25.82
CA ASP A 46 5.63 -1.82 -26.80
C ASP A 46 5.80 -0.32 -27.07
N PHE A 47 6.61 0.35 -26.23
CA PHE A 47 6.84 1.79 -26.31
C PHE A 47 7.48 2.22 -27.63
N ALA A 48 8.37 1.40 -28.19
CA ALA A 48 9.02 1.67 -29.46
C ALA A 48 7.98 1.73 -30.60
N MET A 49 7.07 0.75 -30.65
CA MET A 49 5.97 0.73 -31.61
C MET A 49 4.94 1.85 -31.35
N GLU A 50 4.49 2.04 -30.10
CA GLU A 50 3.50 3.07 -29.77
C GLU A 50 3.99 4.47 -30.13
N LEU A 51 5.27 4.77 -29.88
CA LEU A 51 5.87 6.06 -30.18
C LEU A 51 6.42 6.15 -31.61
N GLY A 52 6.60 5.02 -32.31
CA GLY A 52 7.19 4.97 -33.65
C GLY A 52 8.67 5.34 -33.66
N LEU A 53 9.39 5.01 -32.59
CA LEU A 53 10.80 5.35 -32.39
C LEU A 53 11.64 4.08 -32.22
N PRO A 54 12.64 3.83 -33.10
CA PRO A 54 13.52 2.66 -32.99
C PRO A 54 14.67 2.91 -32.01
N ILE A 55 14.33 3.24 -30.75
CA ILE A 55 15.30 3.50 -29.69
C ILE A 55 15.41 2.23 -28.82
N ALA A 56 16.58 1.59 -28.81
CA ALA A 56 16.80 0.33 -28.09
C ALA A 56 16.45 0.39 -26.59
N ALA A 57 16.57 1.56 -25.95
CA ALA A 57 16.20 1.73 -24.56
C ALA A 57 14.69 1.59 -24.30
N LEU A 58 13.84 1.81 -25.32
CA LEU A 58 12.39 1.63 -25.21
C LEU A 58 11.98 0.15 -25.18
N ASP A 59 12.80 -0.74 -25.74
CA ASP A 59 12.53 -2.18 -25.79
C ASP A 59 12.50 -2.81 -24.39
N THR A 60 13.28 -2.25 -23.45
CA THR A 60 13.38 -2.74 -22.06
C THR A 60 12.69 -1.84 -21.04
N LEU A 61 12.16 -0.68 -21.46
CA LEU A 61 11.60 0.32 -20.54
C LEU A 61 10.42 -0.24 -19.73
N GLY A 62 9.55 -1.04 -20.36
CA GLY A 62 8.40 -1.63 -19.68
C GLY A 62 8.80 -2.59 -18.55
N GLU A 63 9.86 -3.37 -18.75
CA GLU A 63 10.42 -4.25 -17.72
C GLU A 63 11.05 -3.44 -16.59
N GLN A 64 11.80 -2.37 -16.92
CA GLN A 64 12.39 -1.48 -15.92
C GLN A 64 11.32 -0.82 -15.03
N ILE A 65 10.21 -0.35 -15.61
CA ILE A 65 9.10 0.23 -14.84
C ILE A 65 8.48 -0.83 -13.92
N ASP A 66 8.17 -2.03 -14.43
CA ASP A 66 7.60 -3.11 -13.61
C ASP A 66 8.56 -3.53 -12.48
N SER A 67 9.87 -3.59 -12.75
CA SER A 67 10.89 -3.90 -11.75
C SER A 67 11.00 -2.81 -10.68
N ALA A 68 11.01 -1.53 -11.06
CA ALA A 68 11.05 -0.42 -10.10
C ALA A 68 9.76 -0.35 -9.25
N ARG A 69 8.60 -0.67 -9.83
CA ARG A 69 7.34 -0.84 -9.10
C ARG A 69 7.40 -1.97 -8.08
N LEU A 70 8.02 -3.09 -8.42
CA LEU A 70 8.14 -4.23 -7.52
C LEU A 70 9.20 -4.00 -6.43
N ALA A 71 10.30 -3.32 -6.77
CA ALA A 71 11.31 -2.91 -5.79
C ALA A 71 10.84 -1.75 -4.91
N SER A 72 9.71 -1.11 -5.26
CA SER A 72 9.22 0.12 -4.65
C SER A 72 10.28 1.22 -4.66
N ASP A 73 10.97 1.37 -5.80
CA ASP A 73 12.04 2.35 -6.00
C ASP A 73 11.51 3.60 -6.74
N PRO A 74 11.30 4.72 -6.02
CA PRO A 74 10.78 5.93 -6.65
C PRO A 74 11.82 6.62 -7.57
N VAL A 75 13.11 6.45 -7.32
CA VAL A 75 14.15 7.09 -8.14
C VAL A 75 14.25 6.40 -9.50
N ASP A 76 14.26 5.07 -9.51
CA ASP A 76 14.28 4.30 -10.77
C ASP A 76 12.99 4.54 -11.58
N LEU A 77 11.83 4.69 -10.93
CA LEU A 77 10.59 5.11 -11.61
C LEU A 77 10.71 6.51 -12.22
N ALA A 78 11.27 7.47 -11.50
CA ALA A 78 11.48 8.82 -12.01
C ALA A 78 12.45 8.84 -13.21
N VAL A 79 13.52 8.05 -13.16
CA VAL A 79 14.48 7.91 -14.27
C VAL A 79 13.79 7.30 -15.50
N ALA A 80 13.01 6.23 -15.33
CA ALA A 80 12.24 5.62 -16.40
C ALA A 80 11.23 6.61 -17.00
N ALA A 81 10.57 7.42 -16.16
CA ALA A 81 9.67 8.48 -16.62
C ALA A 81 10.40 9.53 -17.46
N LYS A 82 11.63 9.94 -17.09
CA LYS A 82 12.42 10.90 -17.87
C LYS A 82 12.90 10.36 -19.20
N LEU A 83 13.25 9.07 -19.26
CA LEU A 83 13.53 8.41 -20.54
C LEU A 83 12.28 8.44 -21.45
N LEU A 84 11.11 8.12 -20.88
CA LEU A 84 9.85 8.14 -21.63
C LEU A 84 9.46 9.57 -22.05
N GLU A 85 9.66 10.57 -21.20
CA GLU A 85 9.37 11.99 -21.50
C GLU A 85 10.17 12.45 -22.73
N ALA A 86 11.46 12.12 -22.77
CA ALA A 86 12.31 12.43 -23.92
C ALA A 86 11.85 11.73 -25.20
N ALA A 87 11.40 10.47 -25.09
CA ALA A 87 10.88 9.72 -26.22
C ALA A 87 9.53 10.28 -26.71
N GLU A 88 8.59 10.60 -25.81
CA GLU A 88 7.31 11.25 -26.15
C GLU A 88 7.52 12.59 -26.83
N ALA A 89 8.46 13.40 -26.33
CA ALA A 89 8.83 14.68 -26.93
C ALA A 89 9.43 14.50 -28.34
N ALA A 90 10.31 13.52 -28.54
CA ALA A 90 10.91 13.21 -29.84
C ALA A 90 9.88 12.67 -30.84
N ALA A 91 8.90 11.88 -30.38
CA ALA A 91 7.82 11.34 -31.20
C ALA A 91 6.73 12.39 -31.52
N GLY A 92 6.63 13.45 -30.72
CA GLY A 92 5.55 14.44 -30.80
C GLY A 92 4.17 13.86 -30.41
N LYS A 93 4.14 12.76 -29.65
CA LYS A 93 2.92 12.09 -29.18
C LYS A 93 3.18 11.34 -27.87
N LYS A 94 2.12 11.14 -27.09
CA LYS A 94 2.14 10.34 -25.86
C LYS A 94 1.76 8.88 -26.13
N GLY A 95 2.29 7.96 -25.32
CA GLY A 95 1.93 6.55 -25.33
C GLY A 95 0.63 6.25 -24.59
N SER A 96 0.28 4.97 -24.46
CA SER A 96 -0.84 4.53 -23.62
C SER A 96 -0.53 4.60 -22.12
N LEU A 97 0.74 4.38 -21.76
CA LEU A 97 1.32 4.76 -20.47
C LEU A 97 2.23 5.96 -20.69
N THR A 98 2.02 7.05 -19.94
CA THR A 98 2.71 8.32 -20.19
C THR A 98 3.82 8.59 -19.17
N ALA A 99 4.81 9.39 -19.56
CA ALA A 99 5.88 9.80 -18.65
C ALA A 99 5.34 10.53 -17.42
N GLU A 100 4.32 11.39 -17.62
CA GLU A 100 3.65 12.15 -16.56
C GLU A 100 3.00 11.23 -15.51
N THR A 101 2.35 10.15 -15.94
CA THR A 101 1.73 9.18 -15.03
C THR A 101 2.78 8.46 -14.19
N ILE A 102 3.88 8.01 -14.80
CA ILE A 102 4.96 7.30 -14.09
C ILE A 102 5.69 8.25 -13.14
N LEU A 103 5.93 9.50 -13.55
CA LEU A 103 6.59 10.49 -12.70
C LEU A 103 5.73 10.86 -11.48
N THR A 104 4.41 10.94 -11.66
CA THR A 104 3.47 11.14 -10.55
C THR A 104 3.55 9.97 -9.57
N GLU A 105 3.54 8.73 -10.07
CA GLU A 105 3.71 7.53 -9.24
C GLU A 105 5.03 7.55 -8.45
N ALA A 106 6.13 7.95 -9.10
CA ALA A 106 7.44 8.09 -8.47
C ALA A 106 7.44 9.15 -7.33
N VAL A 107 6.84 10.31 -7.59
CA VAL A 107 6.74 11.40 -6.61
C VAL A 107 5.89 10.99 -5.41
N ASP A 108 4.73 10.37 -5.66
CA ASP A 108 3.84 9.92 -4.59
C ASP A 108 4.54 8.86 -3.72
N LEU A 109 5.23 7.90 -4.34
CA LEU A 109 5.98 6.88 -3.62
C LEU A 109 7.14 7.47 -2.79
N ALA A 110 7.86 8.47 -3.30
CA ALA A 110 8.91 9.14 -2.52
C ALA A 110 8.35 9.92 -1.33
N LYS A 111 7.17 10.53 -1.48
CA LYS A 111 6.48 11.21 -0.38
C LYS A 111 5.99 10.23 0.68
N GLU A 112 5.44 9.09 0.26
CA GLU A 112 5.04 8.00 1.15
C GLU A 112 6.24 7.49 1.96
N ARG A 113 7.37 7.21 1.30
CA ARG A 113 8.61 6.74 1.95
C ARG A 113 9.25 7.77 2.87
N GLY A 114 8.99 9.06 2.60
CA GLY A 114 9.52 10.18 3.38
C GLY A 114 11.05 10.22 3.42
N ASN A 115 11.75 9.62 2.47
CA ASN A 115 13.21 9.59 2.45
C ASN A 115 13.75 10.90 1.86
N PRO A 116 14.51 11.72 2.63
CA PRO A 116 14.97 13.03 2.14
C PRO A 116 15.88 12.93 0.91
N ALA A 117 16.71 11.89 0.81
CA ALA A 117 17.62 11.70 -0.30
C ALA A 117 16.88 11.33 -1.60
N GLU A 118 15.86 10.47 -1.51
CA GLU A 118 15.01 10.12 -2.64
C GLU A 118 14.22 11.34 -3.13
N LEU A 119 13.58 12.07 -2.21
CA LEU A 119 12.84 13.30 -2.52
C LEU A 119 13.71 14.37 -3.17
N SER A 120 14.91 14.63 -2.63
CA SER A 120 15.87 15.57 -3.21
C SER A 120 16.36 15.13 -4.60
N THR A 121 16.56 13.82 -4.79
CA THR A 121 16.97 13.28 -6.09
C THR A 121 15.88 13.47 -7.14
N ILE A 122 14.63 13.17 -6.80
CA ILE A 122 13.49 13.36 -7.70
C ILE A 122 13.26 14.85 -7.97
N ALA A 123 13.40 15.73 -6.98
CA ALA A 123 13.32 17.17 -7.19
C ALA A 123 14.29 17.65 -8.28
N LYS A 124 15.54 17.18 -8.24
CA LYS A 124 16.56 17.48 -9.26
C LYS A 124 16.22 16.92 -10.63
N LEU A 125 15.59 15.75 -10.70
CA LEU A 125 15.14 15.15 -11.97
C LEU A 125 13.95 15.92 -12.57
N VAL A 126 12.96 16.26 -11.75
CA VAL A 126 11.74 16.97 -12.18
C VAL A 126 12.06 18.39 -12.63
N GLY A 127 12.85 19.12 -11.85
CA GLY A 127 13.17 20.53 -12.09
C GLY A 127 11.95 21.46 -11.99
N GLY A 128 12.15 22.73 -12.36
CA GLY A 128 11.07 23.72 -12.42
C GLY A 128 10.39 24.01 -11.07
N PRO A 129 9.13 24.51 -11.08
CA PRO A 129 8.41 24.86 -9.84
C PRO A 129 8.16 23.66 -8.91
N ALA A 130 7.90 22.48 -9.48
CA ALA A 130 7.63 21.27 -8.70
C ALA A 130 8.86 20.78 -7.91
N ALA A 131 10.08 21.13 -8.35
CA ALA A 131 11.29 20.83 -7.59
C ALA A 131 11.32 21.53 -6.22
N ALA A 132 10.85 22.78 -6.14
CA ALA A 132 10.84 23.52 -4.88
C ALA A 132 9.88 22.89 -3.85
N ASP A 133 8.71 22.43 -4.29
CA ASP A 133 7.76 21.73 -3.41
C ASP A 133 8.37 20.42 -2.90
N LEU A 134 9.06 19.66 -3.76
CA LEU A 134 9.73 18.42 -3.37
C LEU A 134 10.93 18.65 -2.44
N GLU A 135 11.71 19.71 -2.67
CA GLU A 135 12.81 20.11 -1.78
C GLU A 135 12.28 20.51 -0.39
N ALA A 136 11.17 21.26 -0.32
CA ALA A 136 10.54 21.60 0.95
C ALA A 136 10.04 20.34 1.71
N VAL A 137 9.48 19.36 0.99
CA VAL A 137 9.09 18.07 1.59
C VAL A 137 10.32 17.28 2.05
N ALA A 138 11.42 17.31 1.28
CA ALA A 138 12.67 16.66 1.65
C ALA A 138 13.30 17.27 2.92
N GLU A 139 13.31 18.60 3.04
CA GLU A 139 13.78 19.32 4.23
C GLU A 139 12.93 18.95 5.45
N ALA A 140 11.59 19.03 5.33
CA ALA A 140 10.69 18.65 6.42
C ALA A 140 10.80 17.17 6.81
N ALA A 141 11.19 16.29 5.88
CA ALA A 141 11.45 14.89 6.18
C ALA A 141 12.80 14.70 6.92
N ALA A 142 13.84 15.44 6.51
CA ALA A 142 15.14 15.40 7.18
C ALA A 142 15.07 15.94 8.61
N ASP A 143 14.29 17.00 8.84
CA ASP A 143 14.03 17.54 10.18
C ASP A 143 13.33 16.50 11.06
N ARG A 144 12.29 15.83 10.52
CA ARG A 144 11.60 14.73 11.23
C ARG A 144 12.54 13.58 11.57
N GLU A 145 13.41 13.18 10.65
CA GLU A 145 14.40 12.12 10.88
C GLU A 145 15.42 12.53 11.97
N ALA A 146 15.84 13.80 11.98
CA ALA A 146 16.75 14.34 13.00
C ALA A 146 16.09 14.45 14.38
N GLU A 147 14.82 14.83 14.44
CA GLU A 147 14.03 14.96 15.68
C GLU A 147 13.61 13.61 16.25
N ALA A 148 13.41 12.60 15.41
CA ALA A 148 12.94 11.27 15.79
C ALA A 148 13.83 10.57 16.85
N GLY A 149 15.12 10.89 16.94
CA GLY A 149 16.03 10.41 17.99
C GLY A 149 15.97 8.88 18.22
N GLU A 150 16.16 8.42 19.47
CA GLU A 150 15.85 7.03 19.89
C GLU A 150 14.38 6.81 20.24
N SER A 151 13.56 7.87 20.24
CA SER A 151 12.18 7.88 20.76
C SER A 151 11.13 7.23 19.85
N THR A 152 11.50 6.81 18.63
CA THR A 152 10.61 6.05 17.73
C THR A 152 10.53 4.56 18.04
N ARG A 153 11.20 4.09 19.11
CA ARG A 153 11.11 2.69 19.58
C ARG A 153 9.80 2.35 20.30
N ASP A 154 9.00 3.34 20.67
CA ASP A 154 7.82 3.14 21.51
C ASP A 154 6.53 3.47 20.73
N LEU A 155 6.10 2.51 19.89
CA LEU A 155 4.77 1.88 19.90
C LEU A 155 4.52 1.19 18.55
N ASP A 156 4.54 -0.14 18.62
CA ASP A 156 4.43 -1.10 17.52
C ASP A 156 2.97 -1.40 17.23
N GLY A 157 2.64 -1.53 15.94
CA GLY A 157 1.39 -2.13 15.49
C GLY A 157 1.66 -3.43 14.75
N ASP A 158 0.65 -4.29 14.68
CA ASP A 158 0.65 -5.47 13.83
C ASP A 158 -0.24 -5.22 12.61
N LEU A 159 0.33 -5.40 11.41
CA LEU A 159 -0.42 -5.51 10.17
C LEU A 159 -0.66 -6.99 9.86
N TYR A 160 -1.91 -7.41 9.97
CA TYR A 160 -2.37 -8.74 9.56
C TYR A 160 -2.97 -8.69 8.16
N VAL A 161 -2.32 -9.33 7.20
CA VAL A 161 -2.78 -9.40 5.81
C VAL A 161 -3.39 -10.76 5.54
N ILE A 162 -4.60 -10.77 4.99
CA ILE A 162 -5.32 -11.97 4.55
C ILE A 162 -5.43 -11.90 3.03
N ASN A 163 -4.79 -12.85 2.34
CA ASN A 163 -4.78 -12.95 0.89
C ASN A 163 -5.83 -13.96 0.42
N HIS A 164 -6.95 -13.49 -0.13
CA HIS A 164 -7.95 -14.35 -0.77
C HIS A 164 -7.71 -14.53 -2.28
N SER A 165 -6.62 -13.99 -2.83
CA SER A 165 -6.27 -14.13 -4.24
C SER A 165 -5.49 -15.41 -4.52
N HIS A 166 -5.40 -15.76 -5.81
CA HIS A 166 -4.59 -16.87 -6.32
C HIS A 166 -3.12 -16.52 -6.56
N SER A 167 -2.71 -15.28 -6.29
CA SER A 167 -1.34 -14.81 -6.51
C SER A 167 -0.61 -14.61 -5.18
N GLU A 168 0.72 -14.70 -5.22
CA GLU A 168 1.55 -14.20 -4.12
C GLU A 168 1.47 -12.68 -4.10
N LEU A 169 1.36 -12.10 -2.90
CA LEU A 169 1.33 -10.67 -2.69
C LEU A 169 2.64 -10.21 -2.06
N HIS A 170 3.24 -9.16 -2.63
CA HIS A 170 4.22 -8.33 -1.97
C HIS A 170 3.51 -7.22 -1.21
N VAL A 171 3.81 -7.05 0.07
CA VAL A 171 3.17 -6.09 0.97
C VAL A 171 4.14 -4.96 1.25
N TYR A 172 3.65 -3.73 1.10
CA TYR A 172 4.38 -2.50 1.31
C TYR A 172 3.65 -1.65 2.35
N VAL A 173 4.43 -1.03 3.23
CA VAL A 173 3.95 -0.08 4.23
C VAL A 173 4.75 1.20 4.04
N ASP A 174 4.04 2.30 3.76
CA ASP A 174 4.61 3.61 3.46
C ASP A 174 5.71 3.53 2.40
N GLY A 175 5.44 2.74 1.36
CA GLY A 175 6.34 2.52 0.22
C GLY A 175 7.54 1.61 0.48
N TYR A 176 7.69 1.02 1.67
CA TYR A 176 8.71 0.01 1.98
C TYR A 176 8.14 -1.40 1.97
N GLU A 177 8.80 -2.34 1.29
CA GLU A 177 8.38 -3.75 1.32
C GLU A 177 8.62 -4.36 2.70
N VAL A 178 7.56 -4.90 3.32
CA VAL A 178 7.63 -5.57 4.64
C VAL A 178 7.63 -7.10 4.52
N GLY A 179 7.27 -7.63 3.35
CA GLY A 179 7.39 -9.04 3.00
C GLY A 179 6.26 -9.52 2.09
N HIS A 180 6.08 -10.84 2.01
CA HIS A 180 5.12 -11.46 1.11
C HIS A 180 4.10 -12.37 1.80
N VAL A 181 2.94 -12.54 1.16
CA VAL A 181 1.83 -13.41 1.59
C VAL A 181 1.47 -14.36 0.46
N ALA A 182 1.60 -15.66 0.73
CA ALA A 182 1.28 -16.70 -0.23
C ALA A 182 -0.22 -16.68 -0.65
N PRO A 183 -0.57 -17.25 -1.83
CA PRO A 183 -1.96 -17.40 -2.26
C PRO A 183 -2.82 -18.09 -1.20
N HIS A 184 -4.04 -17.58 -0.98
CA HIS A 184 -4.99 -18.12 0.03
C HIS A 184 -4.45 -18.17 1.47
N GLY A 185 -3.37 -17.43 1.75
CA GLY A 185 -2.68 -17.41 3.03
C GLY A 185 -2.96 -16.16 3.85
N SER A 186 -2.36 -16.11 5.04
CA SER A 186 -2.31 -14.90 5.86
C SER A 186 -0.95 -14.76 6.53
N ARG A 187 -0.56 -13.54 6.88
CA ARG A 187 0.69 -13.23 7.57
C ARG A 187 0.55 -11.96 8.40
N SER A 188 1.27 -11.90 9.51
CA SER A 188 1.41 -10.70 10.34
C SER A 188 2.78 -10.06 10.12
N PHE A 189 2.81 -8.73 10.12
CA PHE A 189 4.03 -7.91 10.04
C PHE A 189 4.02 -6.91 11.19
N HIS A 190 5.14 -6.80 11.90
CA HIS A 190 5.33 -5.68 12.83
C HIS A 190 5.61 -4.42 12.02
N VAL A 191 4.83 -3.38 12.26
CA VAL A 191 4.88 -2.12 11.53
C VAL A 191 4.92 -0.96 12.51
N HIS A 192 5.70 0.06 12.17
CA HIS A 192 5.77 1.30 12.93
C HIS A 192 5.13 2.39 12.09
N HIS A 193 4.15 3.12 12.65
CA HIS A 193 3.50 4.25 11.98
C HIS A 193 2.99 3.97 10.56
N ALA A 194 2.29 2.84 10.38
CA ALA A 194 1.73 2.48 9.08
C ALA A 194 0.60 3.45 8.69
N HIS A 195 0.79 4.22 7.61
CA HIS A 195 -0.24 5.10 7.06
C HIS A 195 -0.80 4.59 5.73
N HIS A 196 0.08 4.06 4.87
CA HIS A 196 -0.25 3.57 3.54
C HIS A 196 0.12 2.11 3.44
N VAL A 197 -0.87 1.24 3.24
CA VAL A 197 -0.62 -0.18 2.99
C VAL A 197 -0.96 -0.47 1.53
N VAL A 198 -0.02 -1.09 0.83
CA VAL A 198 -0.19 -1.53 -0.54
C VAL A 198 0.15 -3.01 -0.62
N ALA A 199 -0.69 -3.79 -1.28
CA ALA A 199 -0.31 -5.13 -1.73
C ALA A 199 -0.21 -5.11 -3.27
N ARG A 200 0.77 -5.83 -3.82
CA ARG A 200 0.97 -5.99 -5.27
C ARG A 200 1.21 -7.44 -5.61
N ASP A 201 0.69 -7.90 -6.74
CA ASP A 201 1.06 -9.21 -7.27
C ASP A 201 1.97 -9.08 -8.50
N HIS A 202 2.49 -10.22 -8.96
CA HIS A 202 3.35 -10.25 -10.15
C HIS A 202 2.58 -10.05 -11.46
N TYR A 203 1.25 -9.93 -11.45
CA TYR A 203 0.42 -9.63 -12.61
C TYR A 203 0.10 -8.13 -12.74
N GLY A 204 0.52 -7.32 -11.78
CA GLY A 204 0.34 -5.87 -11.81
C GLY A 204 -0.92 -5.41 -11.08
N HIS A 205 -1.69 -6.31 -10.47
CA HIS A 205 -2.80 -5.89 -9.62
C HIS A 205 -2.26 -5.20 -8.37
N ARG A 206 -2.95 -4.14 -7.96
CA ARG A 206 -2.61 -3.35 -6.77
C ARG A 206 -3.81 -3.30 -5.85
N TRP A 207 -3.58 -3.45 -4.56
CA TRP A 207 -4.58 -3.23 -3.52
C TRP A 207 -4.06 -2.12 -2.62
N THR A 208 -4.85 -1.08 -2.46
CA THR A 208 -4.49 0.07 -1.63
C THR A 208 -5.39 0.15 -0.41
N ALA A 209 -4.81 0.52 0.73
CA ALA A 209 -5.53 0.80 1.96
C ALA A 209 -4.86 1.99 2.64
N HIS A 210 -5.64 3.05 2.89
CA HIS A 210 -5.22 4.15 3.75
C HIS A 210 -5.68 3.83 5.16
N LEU A 211 -4.74 3.76 6.10
CA LEU A 211 -5.04 3.56 7.51
C LEU A 211 -5.41 4.92 8.12
N GLU A 212 -6.44 4.92 8.96
CA GLU A 212 -6.90 6.17 9.55
C GLU A 212 -5.93 6.61 10.64
N TYR A 213 -5.69 7.92 10.74
CA TYR A 213 -4.91 8.48 11.84
C TYR A 213 -5.63 8.20 13.17
N GLY A 214 -5.03 7.32 13.96
CA GLY A 214 -5.51 6.92 15.28
C GLY A 214 -4.49 6.02 15.98
N HIS A 215 -4.58 5.93 17.31
CA HIS A 215 -3.79 4.98 18.09
C HIS A 215 -4.40 3.58 17.93
N TYR A 216 -4.16 2.95 16.78
CA TYR A 216 -4.50 1.55 16.54
C TYR A 216 -3.22 0.72 16.61
N HIS A 217 -3.25 -0.36 17.38
CA HIS A 217 -2.14 -1.31 17.48
C HIS A 217 -2.33 -2.52 16.56
N HIS A 218 -3.52 -2.69 15.98
CA HIS A 218 -3.80 -3.81 15.09
C HIS A 218 -4.53 -3.37 13.81
N TYR A 219 -3.97 -3.76 12.68
CA TYR A 219 -4.51 -3.48 11.35
C TYR A 219 -4.78 -4.79 10.63
N VAL A 220 -5.94 -4.91 9.98
CA VAL A 220 -6.29 -6.09 9.20
C VAL A 220 -6.58 -5.65 7.77
N MET A 221 -5.75 -6.07 6.82
CA MET A 221 -6.00 -5.87 5.40
C MET A 221 -6.51 -7.17 4.78
N ARG A 222 -7.71 -7.14 4.23
CA ARG A 222 -8.27 -8.26 3.46
C ARG A 222 -8.16 -7.94 1.98
N VAL A 223 -7.40 -8.77 1.28
CA VAL A 223 -7.17 -8.67 -0.15
C VAL A 223 -8.09 -9.65 -0.86
N HIS A 224 -9.01 -9.12 -1.66
CA HIS A 224 -9.93 -9.90 -2.48
C HIS A 224 -9.43 -10.01 -3.91
N GLU A 225 -9.75 -11.13 -4.56
CA GLU A 225 -9.34 -11.39 -5.94
C GLU A 225 -9.79 -10.27 -6.89
N PRO A 226 -8.99 -9.92 -7.93
CA PRO A 226 -9.48 -9.07 -8.99
C PRO A 226 -10.65 -9.80 -9.64
N HIS A 227 -11.85 -9.20 -9.60
CA HIS A 227 -12.97 -9.75 -10.34
C HIS A 227 -12.64 -9.62 -11.83
N PHE A 228 -12.07 -10.66 -12.41
CA PHE A 228 -12.10 -10.84 -13.86
C PHE A 228 -13.58 -10.97 -14.19
N GLY A 229 -14.17 -9.89 -14.69
CA GLY A 229 -15.53 -9.94 -15.21
C GLY A 229 -15.58 -11.16 -16.12
N HIS A 230 -16.45 -12.12 -15.81
CA HIS A 230 -16.69 -13.28 -16.65
C HIS A 230 -17.15 -12.75 -18.01
N HIS A 231 -16.20 -12.40 -18.88
CA HIS A 231 -16.45 -12.19 -20.28
C HIS A 231 -16.78 -13.57 -20.80
N GLY A 232 -18.08 -13.85 -20.82
CA GLY A 232 -18.64 -15.06 -21.39
C GLY A 232 -18.05 -15.22 -22.79
N HIS A 233 -17.25 -16.27 -22.95
CA HIS A 233 -16.96 -16.83 -24.24
C HIS A 233 -18.31 -17.34 -24.79
N HIS A 234 -18.98 -16.47 -25.54
CA HIS A 234 -20.09 -16.80 -26.43
C HIS A 234 -19.63 -16.62 -27.87
#